data_AF-A0A812LR65-F1
#
_entry.id   AF-A0A812LR65-F1
#
_cell.length_a   1.000
_cell.length_b   1.000
_cell.length_c   1.000
_cell.angle_alpha   90.00
_cell.angle_beta   90.00
_cell.angle_gamma   90.00
#
_symmetry.space_group_name_H-M   'P 1'
#
loop_
_entity.id
_entity.type
_entity.pdbx_description
1 polymer ?
#
loop_
_entity_poly.entity_id
_entity_poly.type
_entity_poly.pdbx_seq_one_letter_code
_entity_poly.pdbx_strand_id
1 'polypeptide(L)'
;MAAAMKGEGQAMDVSGLASVWEGIASVRKTARDTGLIMRLPPGAQLCDSNRVNAVANTDVLTPCLERMRDHDLKLPYITPLQEEIEMFFRQVHVKVSEKVCYRTAGEIKKMLSFIKRKANKKEEHIDMYMAGAMRQANIAQAAREALLRARSSASMEGSTGDENEGEDDESVERETDLDEFRRWLDSQPRGSQDPIPDPSSASSASSGPPRLLTFMGSRPRGCLHPWHARFRGLG
;
A
#
# COMPACT_ATOMS: atom_id res chain seq x y z
N MET A 1 29.29 9.06 -33.01
CA MET A 1 29.27 8.39 -31.69
C MET A 1 28.75 9.40 -30.68
N ALA A 2 27.44 9.45 -30.47
CA ALA A 2 26.81 10.37 -29.52
C ALA A 2 26.91 9.76 -28.12
N ALA A 3 27.63 10.45 -27.23
CA ALA A 3 27.70 10.09 -25.83
C ALA A 3 26.29 10.15 -25.23
N ALA A 4 25.77 9.00 -24.80
CA ALA A 4 24.60 8.92 -23.95
C ALA A 4 24.91 9.67 -22.66
N MET A 5 24.49 10.93 -22.58
CA MET A 5 24.47 11.67 -21.33
C MET A 5 23.55 10.92 -20.39
N LYS A 6 24.18 10.16 -19.50
CA LYS A 6 23.58 9.41 -18.41
C LYS A 6 22.91 10.44 -17.51
N GLY A 7 21.67 10.78 -17.86
CA GLY A 7 20.89 11.81 -17.19
C GLY A 7 20.96 11.58 -15.70
N GLU A 8 21.39 12.62 -14.97
CA GLU A 8 21.31 12.66 -13.52
C GLU A 8 19.94 12.14 -13.12
N GLY A 9 19.92 11.12 -12.25
CA GLY A 9 18.77 10.26 -12.02
C GLY A 9 17.55 11.05 -11.57
N GLN A 10 16.77 11.54 -12.55
CA GLN A 10 15.60 12.35 -12.32
C GLN A 10 14.60 11.47 -11.59
N ALA A 11 14.37 11.77 -10.32
CA ALA A 11 13.40 11.04 -9.52
C ALA A 11 11.99 11.24 -10.05
N MET A 12 11.08 10.38 -9.57
CA MET A 12 9.66 10.47 -9.87
C MET A 12 9.11 11.83 -9.41
N ASP A 13 8.36 12.49 -10.29
CA ASP A 13 7.64 13.70 -9.93
C ASP A 13 6.42 13.35 -9.05
N VAL A 14 6.30 14.03 -7.91
CA VAL A 14 5.22 13.86 -6.93
C VAL A 14 4.25 15.04 -6.92
N SER A 15 4.47 16.06 -7.75
CA SER A 15 3.67 17.30 -7.76
C SER A 15 2.17 17.05 -7.96
N GLY A 16 1.32 17.58 -7.08
CA GLY A 16 -0.14 17.43 -7.18
C GLY A 16 -0.70 16.08 -6.74
N LEU A 17 0.09 15.22 -6.07
CA LEU A 17 -0.44 14.02 -5.40
C LEU A 17 -1.47 14.41 -4.33
N ALA A 18 -1.29 15.56 -3.67
CA ALA A 18 -2.23 16.06 -2.67
C ALA A 18 -3.65 16.19 -3.22
N SER A 19 -3.80 16.82 -4.40
CA SER A 19 -5.10 17.00 -5.04
C SER A 19 -5.73 15.67 -5.47
N VAL A 20 -4.91 14.69 -5.89
CA VAL A 20 -5.40 13.36 -6.24
C VAL A 20 -5.91 12.63 -4.99
N TRP A 21 -5.13 12.64 -3.89
CA TRP A 21 -5.57 12.05 -2.62
C TRP A 21 -6.79 12.75 -2.04
N GLU A 22 -6.89 14.07 -2.21
CA GLU A 22 -8.08 14.83 -1.81
C GLU A 22 -9.31 14.44 -2.62
N GLY A 23 -9.17 13.97 -3.86
CA GLY A 23 -10.27 13.38 -4.62
C GLY A 23 -10.83 12.08 -4.00
N ILE A 24 -10.01 11.34 -3.24
CA ILE A 24 -10.34 9.98 -2.78
C ILE A 24 -11.03 10.02 -1.40
N ALA A 25 -12.32 9.70 -1.36
CA ALA A 25 -13.14 9.79 -0.15
C ALA A 25 -12.65 8.93 1.02
N SER A 26 -12.15 7.72 0.75
CA SER A 26 -11.62 6.80 1.77
C SER A 26 -10.35 7.35 2.44
N VAL A 27 -9.49 8.03 1.68
CA VAL A 27 -8.26 8.65 2.17
C VAL A 27 -8.60 9.87 3.04
N ARG A 28 -9.52 10.73 2.59
CA ARG A 28 -10.02 11.87 3.41
C ARG A 28 -10.60 11.42 4.73
N LYS A 29 -11.46 10.38 4.71
CA LYS A 29 -12.06 9.81 5.92
C LYS A 29 -10.98 9.31 6.88
N THR A 30 -10.05 8.50 6.38
CA THR A 30 -8.93 7.97 7.18
C THR A 30 -8.09 9.09 7.80
N ALA A 31 -7.78 10.13 7.02
CA ALA A 31 -7.00 11.28 7.48
C ALA A 31 -7.70 12.07 8.60
N ARG A 32 -9.02 12.26 8.51
CA ARG A 32 -9.80 12.96 9.54
C ARG A 32 -9.98 12.12 10.80
N ASP A 33 -10.21 10.82 10.65
CA ASP A 33 -10.48 9.92 11.78
C ASP A 33 -9.21 9.62 12.58
N THR A 34 -8.08 9.42 11.90
CA THR A 34 -6.83 8.92 12.51
C THR A 34 -5.70 9.93 12.57
N GLY A 35 -5.78 11.03 11.82
CA GLY A 35 -4.66 11.95 11.62
C GLY A 35 -3.53 11.36 10.77
N LEU A 36 -3.78 10.25 10.05
CA LEU A 36 -2.82 9.56 9.19
C LEU A 36 -3.44 9.32 7.81
N ILE A 37 -2.62 9.42 6.75
CA ILE A 37 -3.09 9.12 5.39
C ILE A 37 -3.19 7.61 5.14
N MET A 38 -2.34 6.82 5.82
CA MET A 38 -2.29 5.36 5.71
C MET A 38 -3.04 4.68 6.84
N ARG A 39 -3.69 3.56 6.54
CA ARG A 39 -4.27 2.63 7.50
C ARG A 39 -3.18 1.79 8.13
N LEU A 40 -3.02 1.97 9.44
CA LEU A 40 -2.14 1.14 10.27
C LEU A 40 -2.87 -0.11 10.76
N PRO A 41 -2.18 -1.26 10.86
CA PRO A 41 -2.74 -2.42 11.54
C PRO A 41 -2.96 -2.12 13.03
N PRO A 42 -3.93 -2.77 13.68
CA PRO A 42 -4.27 -2.49 15.08
C PRO A 42 -3.06 -2.76 15.99
N GLY A 43 -2.72 -1.78 16.82
CA GLY A 43 -1.58 -1.86 17.76
C GLY A 43 -0.21 -1.53 17.16
N ALA A 44 -0.10 -1.36 15.84
CA ALA A 44 1.16 -0.97 15.21
C ALA A 44 1.33 0.55 15.16
N GLN A 45 2.58 1.01 15.39
CA GLN A 45 2.94 2.43 15.24
C GLN A 45 3.43 2.78 13.84
N LEU A 46 3.85 1.77 13.07
CA LEU A 46 4.45 1.91 11.76
C LEU A 46 3.80 0.93 10.78
N CYS A 47 3.74 1.34 9.51
CA CYS A 47 3.28 0.47 8.45
C CYS A 47 4.42 -0.42 7.93
N ASP A 48 4.43 -1.69 8.34
CA ASP A 48 5.38 -2.67 7.81
C ASP A 48 5.15 -2.94 6.32
N SER A 49 6.25 -3.17 5.60
CA SER A 49 6.24 -3.47 4.16
C SER A 49 5.87 -4.92 3.87
N ASN A 50 4.59 -5.24 4.06
CA ASN A 50 4.01 -6.54 3.79
C ASN A 50 2.83 -6.43 2.79
N ARG A 51 2.37 -7.58 2.28
CA ARG A 51 1.29 -7.63 1.28
C ARG A 51 -0.02 -7.08 1.81
N VAL A 52 -0.41 -7.47 3.03
CA VAL A 52 -1.70 -7.09 3.65
C VAL A 52 -1.79 -5.58 3.81
N ASN A 53 -0.71 -4.94 4.24
CA ASN A 53 -0.63 -3.50 4.41
C ASN A 53 -0.60 -2.76 3.06
N ALA A 54 0.08 -3.29 2.03
CA ALA A 54 0.07 -2.69 0.70
C ALA A 54 -1.34 -2.61 0.14
N VAL A 55 -2.07 -3.69 0.36
CA VAL A 55 -3.46 -3.88 -0.06
C VAL A 55 -4.42 -2.98 0.72
N ALA A 56 -4.29 -2.92 2.04
CA ALA A 56 -5.11 -2.04 2.88
C ALA A 56 -4.91 -0.55 2.56
N ASN A 57 -3.78 -0.20 1.94
CA ASN A 57 -3.39 1.16 1.58
C ASN A 57 -3.38 1.40 0.06
N THR A 58 -4.11 0.59 -0.71
CA THR A 58 -4.15 0.69 -2.18
C THR A 58 -4.54 2.09 -2.64
N ASP A 59 -5.54 2.70 -2.00
CA ASP A 59 -6.03 4.05 -2.34
C ASP A 59 -4.94 5.14 -2.29
N VAL A 60 -3.97 5.01 -1.37
CA VAL A 60 -2.84 5.96 -1.25
C VAL A 60 -1.73 5.62 -2.23
N LEU A 61 -1.48 4.32 -2.42
CA LEU A 61 -0.36 3.81 -3.22
C LEU A 61 -0.62 3.85 -4.72
N THR A 62 -1.86 3.68 -5.19
CA THR A 62 -2.21 3.64 -6.61
C THR A 62 -1.79 4.91 -7.37
N PRO A 63 -2.12 6.13 -6.92
CA PRO A 63 -1.66 7.36 -7.58
C PRO A 63 -0.13 7.47 -7.67
N CYS A 64 0.58 6.96 -6.66
CA CYS A 64 2.03 6.93 -6.66
C CYS A 64 2.56 5.92 -7.71
N LEU A 65 1.95 4.74 -7.80
CA LEU A 65 2.34 3.69 -8.73
C LEU A 65 2.11 4.09 -10.20
N GLU A 66 1.01 4.80 -10.48
CA GLU A 66 0.74 5.35 -11.82
C GLU A 66 1.87 6.29 -12.26
N ARG A 67 2.29 7.20 -11.39
CA ARG A 67 3.42 8.09 -11.67
C ARG A 67 4.75 7.36 -11.75
N MET A 68 4.96 6.35 -10.91
CA MET A 68 6.15 5.51 -11.02
C MET A 68 6.23 4.86 -12.41
N ARG A 69 5.10 4.39 -12.96
CA ARG A 69 5.05 3.80 -14.30
C ARG A 69 5.52 4.78 -15.38
N ASP A 70 5.13 6.05 -15.26
CA ASP A 70 5.49 7.09 -16.23
C ASP A 70 6.95 7.57 -16.08
N HIS A 71 7.61 7.23 -14.96
CA HIS A 71 9.00 7.60 -14.64
C HIS A 71 9.94 6.38 -14.48
N ASP A 72 9.84 5.37 -15.35
CA ASP A 72 10.72 4.18 -15.35
C ASP A 72 10.79 3.43 -14.00
N LEU A 73 9.67 3.38 -13.27
CA LEU A 73 9.56 2.78 -11.95
C LEU A 73 10.54 3.39 -10.92
N LYS A 74 10.97 4.63 -11.09
CA LYS A 74 11.82 5.33 -10.12
C LYS A 74 11.04 5.64 -8.85
N LEU A 75 11.71 5.59 -7.70
CA LEU A 75 11.09 5.87 -6.40
C LEU A 75 11.06 7.40 -6.15
N PRO A 76 10.06 7.90 -5.41
CA PRO A 76 10.03 9.31 -5.02
C PRO A 76 11.16 9.68 -4.06
N TYR A 77 11.58 10.95 -4.11
CA TYR A 77 12.35 11.57 -3.03
C TYR A 77 11.44 11.86 -1.83
N ILE A 78 12.01 11.81 -0.62
CA ILE A 78 11.23 11.95 0.62
C ILE A 78 10.77 13.40 0.81
N THR A 79 11.64 14.39 0.52
CA THR A 79 11.34 15.81 0.74
C THR A 79 10.14 16.30 -0.08
N PRO A 80 10.08 16.09 -1.41
CA PRO A 80 8.91 16.52 -2.19
C PRO A 80 7.64 15.75 -1.79
N LEU A 81 7.77 14.47 -1.43
CA LEU A 81 6.64 13.66 -0.99
C LEU A 81 6.09 14.14 0.37
N GLN A 82 6.95 14.58 1.28
CA GLN A 82 6.57 15.19 2.55
C GLN A 82 5.76 16.46 2.34
N GLU A 83 6.18 17.33 1.41
CA GLU A 83 5.47 18.58 1.07
C GLU A 83 4.06 18.31 0.54
N GLU A 84 3.92 17.30 -0.33
CA GLU A 84 2.61 16.88 -0.86
C GLU A 84 1.70 16.31 0.23
N ILE A 85 2.23 15.50 1.16
CA ILE A 85 1.47 14.98 2.30
C ILE A 85 1.01 16.13 3.20
N GLU A 86 1.87 17.10 3.47
CA GLU A 86 1.52 18.27 4.26
C GLU A 86 0.44 19.12 3.57
N MET A 87 0.56 19.32 2.26
CA MET A 87 -0.44 20.02 1.45
C MET A 87 -1.79 19.30 1.47
N PHE A 88 -1.79 17.97 1.38
CA PHE A 88 -3.01 17.16 1.54
C PHE A 88 -3.66 17.40 2.91
N PHE A 89 -2.90 17.33 4.00
CA PHE A 89 -3.45 17.58 5.34
C PHE A 89 -4.00 19.00 5.52
N ARG A 90 -3.38 20.00 4.87
CA ARG A 90 -3.92 21.36 4.80
C ARG A 90 -5.27 21.42 4.07
N GLN A 91 -5.41 20.69 2.95
CA GLN A 91 -6.66 20.62 2.16
C GLN A 91 -7.80 19.95 2.93
N VAL A 92 -7.53 18.88 3.68
CA VAL A 92 -8.56 18.23 4.54
C VAL A 92 -8.82 18.94 5.87
N HIS A 93 -8.15 20.07 6.13
CA HIS A 93 -8.21 20.84 7.38
C HIS A 93 -7.82 20.05 8.65
N VAL A 94 -6.84 19.14 8.54
CA VAL A 94 -6.31 18.35 9.67
C VAL A 94 -4.91 18.87 10.03
N LYS A 95 -4.71 19.24 11.29
CA LYS A 95 -3.41 19.70 11.79
C LYS A 95 -2.54 18.50 12.17
N VAL A 96 -1.47 18.28 11.43
CA VAL A 96 -0.46 17.24 11.72
C VAL A 96 0.92 17.87 11.95
N SER A 97 1.75 17.21 12.75
CA SER A 97 3.15 17.64 12.94
C SER A 97 4.01 17.25 11.74
N GLU A 98 5.01 18.06 11.42
CA GLU A 98 5.98 17.77 10.35
C GLU A 98 6.65 16.39 10.48
N LYS A 99 6.92 15.96 11.73
CA LYS A 99 7.46 14.63 12.04
C LYS A 99 6.57 13.49 11.54
N VAL A 100 5.24 13.68 11.59
CA VAL A 100 4.28 12.70 11.07
C VAL A 100 4.35 12.68 9.54
N CYS A 101 4.36 13.83 8.87
CA CYS A 101 4.49 13.90 7.41
C CYS A 101 5.78 13.22 6.92
N TYR A 102 6.93 13.51 7.55
CA TYR A 102 8.21 12.89 7.21
C TYR A 102 8.19 11.36 7.40
N ARG A 103 7.63 10.90 8.53
CA ARG A 103 7.50 9.47 8.82
C ARG A 103 6.62 8.77 7.78
N THR A 104 5.46 9.35 7.48
CA THR A 104 4.52 8.83 6.47
C THR A 104 5.14 8.79 5.07
N ALA A 105 5.89 9.82 4.67
CA ALA A 105 6.64 9.80 3.40
C ALA A 105 7.63 8.63 3.33
N GLY A 106 8.33 8.36 4.45
CA GLY A 106 9.21 7.20 4.58
C GLY A 106 8.48 5.86 4.47
N GLU A 107 7.29 5.74 5.06
CA GLU A 107 6.46 4.53 4.99
C GLU A 107 5.95 4.28 3.56
N ILE A 108 5.37 5.30 2.91
CA ILE A 108 4.93 5.21 1.51
C ILE A 108 6.09 4.77 0.62
N LYS A 109 7.27 5.39 0.76
CA LYS A 109 8.45 5.00 -0.03
C LYS A 109 8.89 3.55 0.21
N LYS A 110 8.86 3.07 1.47
CA LYS A 110 9.16 1.67 1.80
C LYS A 110 8.15 0.71 1.16
N MET A 111 6.86 1.06 1.19
CA MET A 111 5.78 0.30 0.53
C MET A 111 5.98 0.23 -0.99
N LEU A 112 6.23 1.37 -1.64
CA LEU A 112 6.52 1.43 -3.07
C LEU A 112 7.77 0.64 -3.45
N SER A 113 8.81 0.69 -2.61
CA SER A 113 10.01 -0.13 -2.80
C SER A 113 9.72 -1.63 -2.69
N PHE A 114 8.86 -2.04 -1.74
CA PHE A 114 8.42 -3.42 -1.61
C PHE A 114 7.65 -3.89 -2.86
N ILE A 115 6.70 -3.08 -3.34
CA ILE A 115 5.92 -3.38 -4.56
C ILE A 115 6.85 -3.46 -5.77
N LYS A 116 7.73 -2.48 -5.96
CA LYS A 116 8.74 -2.49 -7.04
C LYS A 116 9.62 -3.74 -6.99
N ARG A 117 10.13 -4.13 -5.81
CA ARG A 117 10.93 -5.34 -5.66
C ARG A 117 10.12 -6.59 -6.01
N LYS A 118 8.85 -6.67 -5.62
CA LYS A 118 7.98 -7.82 -5.95
C LYS A 118 7.62 -7.88 -7.43
N ALA A 119 7.37 -6.74 -8.08
CA ALA A 119 7.16 -6.65 -9.51
C ALA A 119 8.42 -7.04 -10.31
N ASN A 120 9.58 -6.51 -9.92
CA ASN A 120 10.85 -6.79 -10.59
C ASN A 120 11.36 -8.22 -10.38
N LYS A 121 11.02 -8.84 -9.24
CA LYS A 121 11.51 -10.18 -8.93
C LYS A 121 11.00 -11.24 -9.89
N LYS A 122 9.99 -10.97 -10.73
CA LYS A 122 9.34 -11.96 -11.61
C LYS A 122 9.40 -13.34 -10.94
N GLU A 123 8.94 -13.43 -9.69
CA GLU A 123 8.68 -14.75 -9.11
C GLU A 123 7.72 -15.35 -10.12
N GLU A 124 8.16 -16.38 -10.85
CA GLU A 124 7.50 -16.93 -12.04
C GLU A 124 6.03 -17.35 -11.78
N HIS A 125 5.62 -17.33 -10.50
CA HIS A 125 4.25 -17.42 -10.04
C HIS A 125 3.39 -16.16 -10.24
N ILE A 126 3.91 -14.93 -10.08
CA ILE A 126 3.10 -13.70 -10.14
C ILE A 126 2.67 -13.37 -11.57
N ASP A 127 3.49 -13.65 -12.58
CA ASP A 127 3.09 -13.52 -13.99
C ASP A 127 1.91 -14.46 -14.31
N MET A 128 1.87 -15.65 -13.70
CA MET A 128 0.72 -16.56 -13.82
C MET A 128 -0.56 -15.98 -13.20
N TYR A 129 -0.46 -15.29 -12.06
CA TYR A 129 -1.60 -14.69 -11.37
C TYR A 129 -2.04 -13.34 -11.95
N MET A 130 -1.11 -12.48 -12.39
CA MET A 130 -1.43 -11.21 -13.06
C MET A 130 -1.92 -11.45 -14.49
N ALA A 131 -1.40 -12.46 -15.20
CA ALA A 131 -2.01 -12.93 -16.45
C ALA A 131 -3.37 -13.60 -16.20
N GLY A 132 -3.59 -14.19 -15.03
CA GLY A 132 -4.92 -14.63 -14.58
C GLY A 132 -5.89 -13.46 -14.41
N ALA A 133 -5.49 -12.45 -13.64
CA ALA A 133 -6.28 -11.25 -13.39
C ALA A 133 -6.58 -10.45 -14.67
N MET A 134 -5.60 -10.29 -15.56
CA MET A 134 -5.82 -9.65 -16.87
C MET A 134 -6.75 -10.47 -17.77
N ARG A 135 -6.68 -11.80 -17.73
CA ARG A 135 -7.65 -12.65 -18.44
C ARG A 135 -9.06 -12.50 -17.87
N GLN A 136 -9.22 -12.43 -16.55
CA GLN A 136 -10.51 -12.19 -15.93
C GLN A 136 -11.08 -10.81 -16.28
N ALA A 137 -10.27 -9.76 -16.26
CA ALA A 137 -10.68 -8.42 -16.67
C ALA A 137 -11.15 -8.37 -18.14
N ASN A 138 -10.44 -9.04 -19.05
CA ASN A 138 -10.84 -9.13 -20.45
C ASN A 138 -12.14 -9.93 -20.64
N ILE A 139 -12.33 -11.02 -19.90
CA ILE A 139 -13.57 -11.80 -19.92
C ILE A 139 -14.73 -10.95 -19.40
N ALA A 140 -14.53 -10.19 -18.32
CA ALA A 140 -15.56 -9.31 -17.76
C ALA A 140 -15.93 -8.16 -18.71
N GLN A 141 -14.95 -7.54 -19.38
CA GLN A 141 -15.20 -6.54 -20.42
C GLN A 141 -16.00 -7.13 -21.59
N ALA A 142 -15.60 -8.30 -22.09
CA ALA A 142 -16.32 -8.99 -23.14
C ALA A 142 -17.77 -9.35 -22.74
N ALA A 143 -17.99 -9.74 -21.48
CA ALA A 143 -19.32 -10.00 -20.96
C ALA A 143 -20.19 -8.74 -20.87
N ARG A 144 -19.62 -7.60 -20.43
CA ARG A 144 -20.32 -6.30 -20.42
C ARG A 144 -20.71 -5.85 -21.83
N GLU A 145 -19.79 -5.97 -22.79
CA GLU A 145 -20.07 -5.66 -24.19
C GLU A 145 -21.16 -6.57 -24.80
N ALA A 146 -21.14 -7.86 -24.47
CA ALA A 146 -22.16 -8.80 -24.91
C ALA A 146 -23.55 -8.46 -24.36
N LEU A 147 -23.64 -8.07 -23.07
CA LEU A 147 -24.88 -7.61 -22.44
C LEU A 147 -25.41 -6.33 -23.08
N LEU A 148 -24.55 -5.33 -23.32
CA LEU A 148 -24.93 -4.10 -24.01
C LEU A 148 -25.44 -4.38 -25.42
N ARG A 149 -24.82 -5.32 -26.14
CA ARG A 149 -25.26 -5.74 -27.47
C ARG A 149 -26.63 -6.44 -27.42
N ALA A 150 -26.83 -7.36 -26.47
CA ALA A 150 -28.10 -8.06 -26.28
C ALA A 150 -29.25 -7.11 -25.88
N ARG A 151 -28.96 -6.13 -25.01
CA ARG A 151 -29.91 -5.08 -24.63
C ARG A 151 -30.28 -4.21 -25.83
N SER A 152 -29.29 -3.86 -26.66
CA SER A 152 -29.52 -3.09 -27.89
C SER A 152 -30.37 -3.85 -28.91
N SER A 153 -30.23 -5.17 -29.03
CA SER A 153 -31.08 -5.99 -29.90
C SER A 153 -32.50 -6.17 -29.36
N ALA A 154 -32.67 -6.38 -28.05
CA ALA A 154 -34.00 -6.53 -27.45
C ALA A 154 -34.84 -5.24 -27.54
N SER A 155 -34.19 -4.07 -27.49
CA SER A 155 -34.85 -2.76 -27.65
C SER A 155 -35.46 -2.54 -29.04
N MET A 156 -35.12 -3.34 -30.06
CA MET A 156 -35.76 -3.23 -31.39
C MET A 156 -37.02 -4.09 -31.53
N GLU A 157 -37.30 -5.02 -30.62
CA GLU A 157 -38.48 -5.90 -30.69
C GLU A 157 -39.65 -5.45 -29.81
N GLY A 158 -39.46 -4.45 -28.94
CA GLY A 158 -40.47 -3.98 -27.99
C GLY A 158 -41.17 -2.69 -28.39
N SER A 159 -41.96 -2.70 -29.46
CA SER A 159 -42.95 -1.65 -29.77
C SER A 159 -44.36 -2.25 -29.85
N THR A 160 -44.81 -2.83 -28.74
CA THR A 160 -46.23 -2.99 -28.44
C THR A 160 -46.39 -2.56 -26.98
N GLY A 161 -46.94 -1.36 -26.81
CA GLY A 161 -46.92 -0.62 -25.55
C GLY A 161 -47.73 -1.26 -24.44
N ASP A 162 -47.30 -0.99 -23.21
CA ASP A 162 -48.18 -0.85 -22.06
C ASP A 162 -47.44 -0.03 -20.99
N GLU A 163 -48.12 0.99 -20.48
CA GLU A 163 -47.60 2.03 -19.61
C GLU A 163 -47.56 1.50 -18.17
N ASN A 164 -46.38 1.39 -17.57
CA ASN A 164 -46.28 1.09 -16.15
C ASN A 164 -45.22 1.97 -15.49
N GLU A 165 -45.70 2.99 -14.77
CA GLU A 165 -44.92 3.86 -13.90
C GLU A 165 -44.56 3.08 -12.63
N GLY A 166 -43.28 2.69 -12.53
CA GLY A 166 -42.70 2.11 -11.33
C GLY A 166 -41.37 2.78 -11.03
N GLU A 167 -41.38 3.66 -10.03
CA GLU A 167 -40.19 4.16 -9.33
C GLU A 167 -39.39 2.98 -8.79
N ASP A 168 -38.09 2.89 -9.09
CA ASP A 168 -37.18 2.07 -8.29
C ASP A 168 -35.74 2.62 -8.27
N ASP A 169 -35.21 2.58 -7.06
CA ASP A 169 -34.01 3.19 -6.48
C ASP A 169 -32.70 2.68 -7.11
N GLU A 170 -32.01 3.54 -7.88
CA GLU A 170 -30.78 3.22 -8.61
C GLU A 170 -29.53 3.55 -7.78
N SER A 171 -29.26 2.76 -6.73
CA SER A 171 -28.14 3.01 -5.80
C SER A 171 -27.12 1.86 -5.63
N VAL A 172 -27.19 0.76 -6.41
CA VAL A 172 -26.51 -0.52 -6.03
C VAL A 172 -25.24 -0.91 -6.82
N GLU A 173 -24.84 -0.25 -7.92
CA GLU A 173 -23.85 -0.89 -8.83
C GLU A 173 -22.36 -0.54 -8.64
N ARG A 174 -21.97 0.37 -7.73
CA ARG A 174 -20.52 0.70 -7.54
C ARG A 174 -19.78 -0.13 -6.49
N GLU A 175 -20.45 -1.02 -5.78
CA GLU A 175 -19.83 -1.79 -4.68
C GLU A 175 -19.10 -3.06 -5.18
N THR A 176 -19.29 -3.47 -6.45
CA THR A 176 -18.82 -4.78 -6.94
C THR A 176 -17.31 -4.87 -7.23
N ASP A 177 -16.68 -3.80 -7.74
CA ASP A 177 -15.27 -3.86 -8.16
C ASP A 177 -14.30 -3.91 -6.95
N LEU A 178 -14.66 -3.27 -5.83
CA LEU A 178 -13.86 -3.33 -4.60
C LEU A 178 -14.02 -4.66 -3.86
N ASP A 179 -15.20 -5.27 -3.92
CA ASP A 179 -15.44 -6.57 -3.31
C ASP A 179 -14.81 -7.73 -4.10
N GLU A 180 -14.69 -7.60 -5.43
CA GLU A 180 -13.93 -8.56 -6.23
C GLU A 180 -12.43 -8.47 -5.92
N PHE A 181 -11.89 -7.26 -5.77
CA PHE A 181 -10.50 -7.07 -5.32
C PHE A 181 -10.28 -7.65 -3.92
N ARG A 182 -11.18 -7.42 -2.95
CA ARG A 182 -11.13 -8.03 -1.61
C ARG A 182 -11.17 -9.56 -1.65
N ARG A 183 -12.04 -10.16 -2.48
CA ARG A 183 -12.12 -11.61 -2.65
C ARG A 183 -10.83 -12.20 -3.22
N TRP A 184 -10.22 -11.54 -4.20
CA TRP A 184 -8.93 -11.96 -4.76
C TRP A 184 -7.80 -11.91 -3.72
N LEU A 185 -7.88 -10.98 -2.76
CA LEU A 185 -6.91 -10.86 -1.67
C LEU A 185 -7.06 -11.96 -0.63
N ASP A 186 -8.30 -12.28 -0.27
CA ASP A 186 -8.61 -13.36 0.67
C ASP A 186 -8.38 -14.76 0.08
N SER A 187 -8.43 -14.91 -1.25
CA SER A 187 -8.19 -16.19 -1.93
C SER A 187 -6.71 -16.59 -2.03
N GLN A 188 -5.80 -15.77 -1.51
CA GLN A 188 -4.37 -16.04 -1.59
C GLN A 188 -3.97 -17.02 -0.50
N PRO A 189 -3.12 -18.02 -0.79
CA PRO A 189 -2.61 -18.91 0.24
C PRO A 189 -1.88 -18.05 1.28
N ARG A 190 -2.45 -17.98 2.49
CA ARG A 190 -1.78 -17.40 3.65
C ARG A 190 -0.52 -18.22 3.82
N GLY A 191 0.62 -17.69 3.37
CA GLY A 191 1.89 -18.39 3.48
C GLY A 191 2.00 -18.89 4.91
N SER A 192 2.17 -20.22 5.07
CA SER A 192 2.15 -20.95 6.33
C SER A 192 2.75 -20.09 7.44
N GLN A 193 1.88 -19.43 8.20
CA GLN A 193 2.28 -18.97 9.52
C GLN A 193 2.22 -20.26 10.32
N ASP A 194 3.39 -20.85 10.54
CA ASP A 194 3.50 -21.95 11.48
C ASP A 194 2.79 -21.50 12.77
N PRO A 195 1.88 -22.33 13.31
CA PRO A 195 1.11 -21.97 14.48
C PRO A 195 2.07 -21.51 15.57
N ILE A 196 1.86 -20.28 16.06
CA ILE A 196 2.60 -19.76 17.21
C ILE A 196 2.44 -20.82 18.32
N PRO A 197 3.53 -21.41 18.82
CA PRO A 197 3.43 -22.45 19.83
C PRO A 197 2.72 -21.87 21.05
N ASP A 198 1.63 -22.52 21.44
CA ASP A 198 0.78 -22.11 22.55
C ASP A 198 1.65 -22.06 23.83
N PRO A 199 1.81 -20.89 24.49
CA PRO A 199 2.66 -20.76 25.68
C PRO A 199 2.15 -21.61 26.86
N SER A 200 0.93 -22.11 26.77
CA SER A 200 0.30 -23.03 27.73
C SER A 200 0.91 -24.44 27.73
N SER A 201 1.72 -24.79 26.71
CA SER A 201 2.30 -26.14 26.55
C SER A 201 3.55 -26.41 27.40
N ALA A 202 4.11 -25.39 28.06
CA ALA A 202 5.29 -25.53 28.91
C ALA A 202 4.90 -25.94 30.34
N SER A 203 4.30 -27.13 30.50
CA SER A 203 4.06 -27.74 31.80
C SER A 203 4.92 -28.99 31.96
N SER A 204 5.62 -29.06 33.09
CA SER A 204 6.31 -30.23 33.68
C SER A 204 7.83 -30.35 33.41
N ALA A 205 8.62 -29.39 33.90
CA ALA A 205 10.01 -29.65 34.23
C ALA A 205 10.31 -29.25 35.68
N SER A 206 10.25 -30.27 36.55
CA SER A 206 11.14 -30.49 37.70
C SER A 206 11.37 -29.33 38.67
N SER A 207 10.75 -29.44 39.85
CA SER A 207 11.08 -28.67 41.05
C SER A 207 12.51 -28.99 41.52
N GLY A 208 13.47 -28.18 41.12
CA GLY A 208 14.78 -28.07 41.77
C GLY A 208 14.77 -26.94 42.80
N PRO A 209 15.37 -27.12 43.99
CA PRO A 209 15.39 -26.08 45.01
C PRO A 209 16.22 -24.85 44.57
N PRO A 210 15.87 -23.64 45.05
CA PRO A 210 16.53 -22.41 44.64
C PRO A 210 17.97 -22.37 45.16
N ARG A 211 18.94 -22.39 44.24
CA ARG A 211 20.31 -21.99 44.54
C ARG A 211 20.37 -20.47 44.69
N LEU A 212 20.55 -20.02 45.93
CA LEU A 212 21.01 -18.67 46.26
C LEU A 212 22.39 -18.44 45.63
N LEU A 213 22.42 -17.85 44.44
CA LEU A 213 23.64 -17.30 43.85
C LEU A 213 23.75 -15.83 44.21
N THR A 214 24.60 -15.58 45.20
CA THR A 214 25.17 -14.29 45.57
C THR A 214 25.92 -13.70 44.36
N PHE A 215 25.30 -12.79 43.62
CA PHE A 215 25.98 -12.07 42.53
C PHE A 215 26.62 -10.80 43.08
N MET A 216 27.84 -10.93 43.60
CA MET A 216 28.73 -9.79 43.82
C MET A 216 29.16 -9.21 42.47
N GLY A 217 29.13 -7.87 42.41
CA GLY A 217 29.13 -7.11 41.18
C GLY A 217 30.35 -7.18 40.28
N SER A 218 30.15 -6.66 39.08
CA SER A 218 31.17 -5.98 38.28
C SER A 218 30.45 -5.09 37.27
N ARG A 219 30.59 -3.78 37.43
CA ARG A 219 30.18 -2.78 36.45
C ARG A 219 31.17 -2.82 35.28
N PRO A 220 30.77 -3.06 34.03
CA PRO A 220 31.64 -2.77 32.90
C PRO A 220 31.70 -1.26 32.67
N ARG A 221 32.92 -0.73 32.79
CA ARG A 221 33.32 0.63 32.40
C ARG A 221 33.23 0.76 30.89
N GLY A 222 32.98 2.00 30.45
CA GLY A 222 32.54 2.32 29.10
C GLY A 222 33.52 2.06 27.96
N CYS A 223 32.94 1.97 26.77
CA CYS A 223 33.63 2.14 25.50
C CYS A 223 33.08 3.41 24.85
N LEU A 224 33.76 4.54 25.12
CA LEU A 224 33.71 5.75 24.31
C LEU A 224 34.16 5.36 22.88
N HIS A 225 33.26 5.43 21.91
CA HIS A 225 33.62 5.32 20.50
C HIS A 225 34.09 6.70 19.99
N PRO A 226 35.28 6.82 19.40
CA PRO A 226 35.76 8.04 18.80
C PRO A 226 35.18 8.20 17.38
N TRP A 227 34.22 9.12 17.23
CA TRP A 227 33.85 9.67 15.92
C TRP A 227 34.71 10.91 15.66
N HIS A 228 35.89 10.72 15.05
CA HIS A 228 36.63 11.81 14.42
C HIS A 228 37.11 11.40 13.03
N ALA A 229 36.71 12.25 12.08
CA ALA A 229 37.48 12.68 10.91
C ALA A 229 37.77 11.67 9.78
N ARG A 230 37.13 11.91 8.62
CA ARG A 230 37.88 12.16 7.39
C ARG A 230 37.11 13.08 6.43
N PHE A 231 37.51 14.35 6.46
CA PHE A 231 37.37 15.32 5.39
C PHE A 231 38.70 15.32 4.58
N ARG A 232 38.62 15.71 3.29
CA ARG A 232 39.66 15.85 2.25
C ARG A 232 39.86 14.61 1.36
N GLY A 233 39.94 14.72 0.04
CA GLY A 233 40.41 15.87 -0.73
C GLY A 233 39.75 16.07 -2.10
N LEU A 234 39.81 17.34 -2.49
CA LEU A 234 39.80 17.85 -3.86
C LEU A 234 41.14 17.49 -4.54
N GLY A 235 41.06 17.19 -5.82
CA GLY A 235 42.16 16.99 -6.76
C GLY A 235 41.59 16.65 -8.11
#